data_AF-A0A7X6TFL1-F1
#
_entry.id   AF-A0A7X6TFL1-F1
#
_cell.length_a   1.000
_cell.length_b   1.000
_cell.length_c   1.000
_cell.angle_alpha   90.00
_cell.angle_beta   90.00
_cell.angle_gamma   90.00
#
_symmetry.space_group_name_H-M   'P 1'
#
loop_
_entity.id
_entity.type
_entity.pdbx_description
1 polymer ?
#
loop_
_entity_poly.entity_id
_entity_poly.type
_entity_poly.pdbx_seq_one_letter_code
_entity_poly.pdbx_strand_id
1 'polypeptide(L)'
;MVLSFLEGLLWLTLNVYHEARGEPEVGQLAVAHVTLNRAMEERTSIAEVVRKPYQFSWTFQKKSYVPLELHPLQKSLNIALKAMTSRDFTGGATYFHRYDLNPEWAATKTFTARYGAHRFYRDGRKTTPIYAFNQTSLFLQPLSVISTPKS
;
A
#
# COMPACT_ATOMS: atom_id res chain seq x y z
N MET A 1 -14.80 5.51 -13.54
CA MET A 1 -14.69 4.04 -13.38
C MET A 1 -13.42 3.49 -14.01
N VAL A 2 -13.15 3.68 -15.32
CA VAL A 2 -11.86 3.24 -15.92
C VAL A 2 -10.68 4.12 -15.50
N LEU A 3 -10.89 5.43 -15.41
CA LEU A 3 -9.87 6.40 -14.95
C LEU A 3 -9.36 6.11 -13.52
N SER A 4 -10.25 5.70 -12.60
CA SER A 4 -9.88 5.40 -11.21
C SER A 4 -9.07 4.11 -11.06
N PHE A 5 -9.34 3.10 -11.90
CA PHE A 5 -8.55 1.87 -11.92
C PHE A 5 -7.11 2.14 -12.41
N LEU A 6 -6.97 2.83 -13.55
CA LEU A 6 -5.65 3.12 -14.13
C LEU A 6 -4.82 4.04 -13.21
N GLU A 7 -5.44 5.03 -12.59
CA GLU A 7 -4.77 5.89 -11.60
C GLU A 7 -4.31 5.08 -10.38
N GLY A 8 -5.19 4.25 -9.81
CA GLY A 8 -4.83 3.38 -8.69
C GLY A 8 -3.69 2.42 -9.02
N LEU A 9 -3.73 1.81 -10.21
CA LEU A 9 -2.68 0.92 -10.69
C LEU A 9 -1.34 1.66 -10.86
N LEU A 10 -1.37 2.86 -11.42
CA LEU A 10 -0.19 3.71 -11.57
C LEU A 10 0.45 4.03 -10.23
N TRP A 11 -0.33 4.53 -9.26
CA TRP A 11 0.20 4.90 -7.95
C TRP A 11 0.71 3.70 -7.16
N LEU A 12 0.03 2.55 -7.24
CA LEU A 12 0.51 1.32 -6.61
C LEU A 12 1.83 0.85 -7.23
N THR A 13 1.93 0.90 -8.56
CA THR A 13 3.16 0.56 -9.31
C THR A 13 4.33 1.43 -8.89
N LEU A 14 4.14 2.75 -8.84
CA LEU A 14 5.18 3.70 -8.43
C LEU A 14 5.61 3.46 -6.98
N ASN A 15 4.66 3.14 -6.10
CA ASN A 15 4.99 2.84 -4.71
C ASN A 15 5.84 1.58 -4.57
N VAL A 16 5.46 0.49 -5.24
CA VAL A 16 6.26 -0.75 -5.27
C VAL A 16 7.65 -0.49 -5.85
N TYR A 17 7.75 0.29 -6.93
CA TYR A 17 9.03 0.62 -7.54
C TYR A 17 9.95 1.36 -6.57
N HIS A 18 9.44 2.35 -5.86
CA HIS A 18 10.29 3.16 -4.98
C HIS A 18 10.61 2.48 -3.65
N GLU A 19 9.69 1.71 -3.08
CA GLU A 19 9.86 1.10 -1.76
C GLU A 19 10.48 -0.31 -1.81
N ALA A 20 10.30 -1.05 -2.92
CA ALA A 20 10.59 -2.49 -2.92
C ALA A 20 11.21 -3.03 -4.21
N ARG A 21 11.59 -2.23 -5.21
CA ARG A 21 12.14 -2.76 -6.49
C ARG A 21 13.31 -3.75 -6.33
N GLY A 22 14.14 -3.58 -5.29
CA GLY A 22 15.27 -4.46 -4.96
C GLY A 22 14.92 -5.69 -4.11
N GLU A 23 13.67 -5.80 -3.65
CA GLU A 23 13.21 -6.91 -2.81
C GLU A 23 12.86 -8.16 -3.64
N PRO A 24 12.87 -9.35 -3.01
CA PRO A 24 12.24 -10.53 -3.61
C PRO A 24 10.74 -10.27 -3.86
N GLU A 25 10.15 -11.00 -4.81
CA GLU A 25 8.75 -10.81 -5.23
C GLU A 25 7.76 -10.78 -4.07
N VAL A 26 7.92 -11.67 -3.08
CA VAL A 26 7.07 -11.69 -1.88
C VAL A 26 7.16 -10.39 -1.07
N GLY A 27 8.33 -9.75 -1.00
CA GLY A 27 8.49 -8.45 -0.34
C GLY A 27 7.81 -7.33 -1.12
N GLN A 28 7.88 -7.36 -2.45
CA GLN A 28 7.21 -6.39 -3.32
C GLN A 28 5.68 -6.49 -3.18
N LEU A 29 5.14 -7.72 -3.20
CA LEU A 29 3.72 -7.96 -2.98
C LEU A 29 3.26 -7.51 -1.59
N ALA A 30 4.07 -7.75 -0.55
CA ALA A 30 3.71 -7.35 0.81
C ALA A 30 3.62 -5.82 0.96
N VAL A 31 4.51 -5.04 0.32
CA VAL A 31 4.41 -3.57 0.28
C VAL A 31 3.19 -3.10 -0.49
N ALA A 32 2.84 -3.77 -1.59
CA ALA A 32 1.62 -3.48 -2.33
C ALA A 32 0.37 -3.74 -1.47
N HIS A 33 0.30 -4.88 -0.77
CA HIS A 33 -0.80 -5.20 0.14
C HIS A 33 -0.92 -4.23 1.31
N VAL A 34 0.19 -3.73 1.88
CA VAL A 34 0.13 -2.66 2.89
C VAL A 34 -0.57 -1.41 2.35
N THR A 35 -0.26 -1.02 1.11
CA THR A 35 -0.87 0.16 0.46
C THR A 35 -2.38 -0.05 0.26
N LEU A 36 -2.77 -1.23 -0.20
CA LEU A 36 -4.18 -1.60 -0.39
C LEU A 36 -4.93 -1.66 0.95
N ASN A 37 -4.31 -2.25 1.98
CA ASN A 37 -4.87 -2.32 3.32
C ASN A 37 -5.13 -0.94 3.91
N ARG A 38 -4.18 0.01 3.74
CA ARG A 38 -4.38 1.41 4.14
C ARG A 38 -5.53 2.07 3.40
N ALA A 39 -5.62 1.89 2.08
CA ALA A 39 -6.69 2.48 1.28
C ALA A 39 -8.07 1.97 1.74
N MET A 40 -8.17 0.66 2.02
CA MET A 40 -9.37 0.04 2.57
C MET A 40 -9.71 0.55 3.96
N GLU A 41 -8.73 0.61 4.86
CA GLU A 41 -8.90 1.04 6.24
C GLU A 41 -9.34 2.51 6.35
N GLU A 42 -8.69 3.37 5.59
CA GLU A 42 -8.94 4.81 5.59
C GLU A 42 -10.12 5.21 4.70
N ARG A 43 -10.68 4.26 3.94
CA ARG A 43 -11.74 4.48 2.95
C ARG A 43 -11.40 5.60 1.97
N THR A 44 -10.19 5.52 1.42
CA THR A 44 -9.60 6.53 0.51
C THR A 44 -8.98 5.85 -0.71
N SER A 45 -8.60 6.60 -1.73
CA SER A 45 -7.95 6.04 -2.91
C SER A 45 -6.50 5.64 -2.65
N ILE A 46 -5.97 4.72 -3.48
CA ILE A 46 -4.55 4.35 -3.46
C ILE A 46 -3.67 5.59 -3.68
N ALA A 47 -4.09 6.48 -4.59
CA ALA A 47 -3.40 7.73 -4.87
C ALA A 47 -3.29 8.63 -3.62
N GLU A 48 -4.37 8.73 -2.84
CA GLU A 48 -4.36 9.50 -1.59
C GLU A 48 -3.47 8.86 -0.54
N VAL A 49 -3.49 7.53 -0.37
CA VAL A 49 -2.56 6.81 0.53
C VAL A 49 -1.11 7.11 0.17
N VAL A 50 -0.75 6.96 -1.10
CA VAL A 50 0.63 7.13 -1.55
C VAL A 50 1.09 8.58 -1.39
N ARG A 51 0.23 9.56 -1.70
CA ARG A 51 0.60 10.98 -1.65
C ARG A 51 0.57 11.60 -0.24
N LYS A 52 0.15 10.85 0.79
CA LYS A 52 0.10 11.38 2.16
C LYS A 52 1.49 11.83 2.64
N PRO A 53 1.59 13.00 3.32
CA PRO A 53 2.83 13.47 3.91
C PRO A 53 3.55 12.40 4.74
N TYR A 54 4.85 12.25 4.49
CA TYR A 54 5.77 11.39 5.24
C TYR A 54 5.44 9.88 5.26
N GLN A 55 4.45 9.42 4.48
CA GLN A 55 4.11 7.99 4.42
C GLN A 55 5.09 7.18 3.58
N PHE A 56 5.67 7.80 2.56
CA PHE A 56 6.68 7.20 1.70
C PHE A 56 7.78 8.23 1.46
N SER A 57 9.04 7.83 1.66
CA SER A 57 10.16 8.79 1.68
C SER A 57 10.37 9.49 0.33
N TRP A 58 10.00 8.82 -0.77
CA TRP A 58 10.22 9.30 -2.14
C TRP A 58 9.25 10.39 -2.60
N THR A 59 8.09 10.56 -1.95
CA THR A 59 7.04 11.47 -2.43
C THR A 59 7.35 12.96 -2.21
N PHE A 60 8.35 13.27 -1.40
CA PHE A 60 8.79 14.65 -1.11
C PHE A 60 10.26 14.92 -1.47
N GLN A 61 11.03 13.88 -1.82
CA GLN A 61 12.48 13.97 -2.00
C GLN A 61 12.94 14.06 -3.46
N LYS A 62 12.04 13.87 -4.45
CA LYS A 62 12.44 13.79 -5.87
C LYS A 62 11.94 14.94 -6.71
N LYS A 63 12.83 15.45 -7.59
CA LYS A 63 12.49 16.37 -8.69
C LYS A 63 11.61 15.74 -9.78
N SER A 64 11.55 14.40 -9.84
CA SER A 64 10.73 13.63 -10.78
C SER A 64 10.31 12.29 -10.18
N TYR A 65 9.04 11.93 -10.39
CA TYR A 65 8.47 10.63 -10.02
C TYR A 65 8.73 9.55 -11.08
N VAL A 66 9.39 9.91 -12.19
CA VAL A 66 9.55 9.00 -13.33
C VAL A 66 10.65 7.97 -13.04
N PRO A 67 10.33 6.67 -13.09
CA PRO A 67 11.31 5.60 -12.99
C PRO A 67 12.37 5.72 -14.10
N LEU A 68 13.65 5.65 -13.73
CA LEU A 68 14.76 5.68 -14.69
C LEU A 68 15.07 4.30 -15.29
N GLU A 69 14.60 3.23 -14.63
CA GLU A 69 14.89 1.85 -15.03
C GLU A 69 13.60 1.15 -15.49
N LEU A 70 13.56 0.76 -16.76
CA LEU A 70 12.36 0.16 -17.38
C LEU A 70 12.03 -1.22 -16.81
N HIS A 71 13.03 -2.07 -16.62
CA HIS A 71 12.79 -3.45 -16.17
C HIS A 71 12.20 -3.53 -14.75
N PRO A 72 12.75 -2.84 -13.73
CA PRO A 72 12.12 -2.82 -12.40
C PRO A 72 10.75 -2.11 -12.40
N LEU A 73 10.52 -1.14 -13.29
CA LEU A 73 9.20 -0.54 -13.46
C LEU A 73 8.17 -1.57 -13.97
N GLN A 74 8.50 -2.30 -15.03
CA GLN A 74 7.64 -3.35 -15.58
C GLN A 74 7.37 -4.44 -14.53
N LYS A 75 8.40 -4.86 -13.78
CA LYS A 75 8.22 -5.79 -12.66
C LYS A 75 7.25 -5.24 -11.63
N SER A 76 7.42 -3.97 -11.22
CA SER A 76 6.55 -3.33 -10.23
C SER A 76 5.09 -3.24 -10.71
N LEU A 77 4.86 -3.03 -12.00
CA LEU A 77 3.52 -3.06 -12.60
C LEU A 77 2.88 -4.45 -12.50
N ASN A 78 3.63 -5.50 -12.82
CA ASN A 78 3.16 -6.88 -12.69
C ASN A 78 2.83 -7.23 -11.24
N ILE A 79 3.64 -6.77 -10.29
CA ILE A 79 3.39 -6.92 -8.85
C ILE A 79 2.12 -6.19 -8.43
N ALA A 80 1.91 -4.95 -8.88
CA ALA A 80 0.72 -4.17 -8.56
C ALA A 80 -0.56 -4.87 -9.05
N LEU A 81 -0.58 -5.35 -10.29
CA LEU A 81 -1.70 -6.15 -10.84
C LEU A 81 -1.94 -7.43 -10.04
N LYS A 82 -0.87 -8.15 -9.69
CA LYS A 82 -0.96 -9.37 -8.89
C LYS A 82 -1.47 -9.10 -7.47
N ALA A 83 -1.04 -8.02 -6.85
CA ALA A 83 -1.51 -7.62 -5.51
C ALA A 83 -3.01 -7.29 -5.52
N MET A 84 -3.49 -6.57 -6.53
CA MET A 84 -4.91 -6.21 -6.68
C MET A 84 -5.84 -7.42 -6.81
N THR A 85 -5.34 -8.55 -7.31
CA THR A 85 -6.13 -9.76 -7.59
C THR A 85 -5.87 -10.91 -6.60
N SER A 86 -4.87 -10.78 -5.73
CA SER A 86 -4.50 -11.79 -4.75
C SER A 86 -5.06 -11.48 -3.36
N ARG A 87 -5.21 -12.53 -2.54
CA ARG A 87 -5.55 -12.37 -1.12
C ARG A 87 -4.34 -11.82 -0.35
N ASP A 88 -4.61 -10.93 0.60
CA ASP A 88 -3.58 -10.41 1.50
C ASP A 88 -3.00 -11.53 2.38
N PHE A 89 -1.70 -11.75 2.26
CA PHE A 89 -0.94 -12.72 3.06
C PHE A 89 -0.12 -12.05 4.19
N THR A 90 -0.16 -10.72 4.29
CA THR A 90 0.55 -9.96 5.31
C THR A 90 -0.15 -9.96 6.67
N GLY A 91 -1.36 -10.51 6.74
CA GLY A 91 -2.19 -10.56 7.95
C GLY A 91 -2.84 -9.22 8.28
N GLY A 92 -3.15 -8.39 7.26
CA GLY A 92 -3.71 -7.06 7.43
C GLY A 92 -2.66 -6.02 7.81
N ALA A 93 -1.41 -6.17 7.35
CA ALA A 93 -0.37 -5.21 7.69
C ALA A 93 -0.67 -3.83 7.09
N THR A 94 -0.47 -2.79 7.89
CA THR A 94 -0.61 -1.38 7.51
C THR A 94 0.67 -0.59 7.77
N TYR A 95 1.72 -1.23 8.29
CA TYR A 95 3.02 -0.63 8.55
C TYR A 95 4.13 -1.59 8.14
N PHE A 96 5.27 -1.05 7.74
CA PHE A 96 6.50 -1.80 7.56
C PHE A 96 7.72 -0.91 7.81
N HIS A 97 8.85 -1.54 8.11
CA HIS A 97 10.17 -0.89 8.12
C HIS A 97 11.24 -1.92 7.75
N ARG A 98 12.42 -1.45 7.35
CA ARG A 98 13.57 -2.34 7.11
C ARG A 98 14.05 -2.96 8.42
N TYR A 99 14.40 -4.24 8.41
CA TYR A 99 14.77 -5.00 9.60
C TYR A 99 16.00 -4.45 10.36
N ASP A 100 16.84 -3.65 9.68
CA ASP A 100 18.05 -3.02 10.19
C ASP A 100 17.79 -1.63 10.80
N LEU A 101 16.53 -1.17 10.82
CA LEU A 101 16.08 0.03 11.51
C LEU A 101 15.20 -0.35 12.71
N ASN A 102 15.16 0.51 13.73
CA ASN A 102 14.34 0.28 14.92
C ASN A 102 13.52 1.52 15.28
N PRO A 103 12.43 1.80 14.56
CA PRO A 103 11.60 2.96 14.85
C PRO A 103 10.75 2.74 16.11
N GLU A 104 10.62 3.76 16.95
CA GLU A 104 9.90 3.69 18.24
C GLU A 104 8.44 3.21 18.09
N TRP A 105 7.77 3.63 17.02
CA TRP A 105 6.38 3.23 16.77
C TRP A 105 6.21 1.71 16.66
N ALA A 106 7.24 0.96 16.25
CA ALA A 106 7.15 -0.49 16.06
C ALA A 106 6.88 -1.22 17.37
N ALA A 107 7.33 -0.68 18.51
CA ALA A 107 7.08 -1.26 19.83
C ALA A 107 5.59 -1.28 20.21
N THR A 108 4.78 -0.40 19.61
CA THR A 108 3.34 -0.28 19.88
C THR A 108 2.46 -1.10 18.93
N LYS A 109 3.04 -1.73 17.91
CA LYS A 109 2.32 -2.44 16.85
C LYS A 109 2.48 -3.95 16.99
N THR A 110 1.53 -4.70 16.42
CA THR A 110 1.61 -6.16 16.35
C THR A 110 2.42 -6.56 15.14
N PHE A 111 3.56 -7.22 15.35
CA PHE A 111 4.33 -7.85 14.28
C PHE A 111 3.49 -8.92 13.58
N THR A 112 3.49 -8.93 12.25
CA THR A 112 2.75 -9.93 11.47
C THR A 112 3.70 -10.90 10.76
N ALA A 113 4.70 -10.39 10.04
CA ALA A 113 5.63 -11.21 9.29
C ALA A 113 6.89 -10.42 8.89
N ARG A 114 7.90 -11.14 8.41
CA ARG A 114 9.06 -10.57 7.72
C ARG A 114 9.15 -11.14 6.32
N TYR A 115 9.22 -10.27 5.32
CA TYR A 115 9.42 -10.64 3.91
C TYR A 115 10.56 -9.82 3.33
N GLY A 116 11.62 -10.51 2.88
CA GLY A 116 12.85 -9.85 2.45
C GLY A 116 13.49 -9.03 3.58
N ALA A 117 13.85 -7.79 3.25
CA ALA A 117 14.42 -6.84 4.18
C ALA A 117 13.36 -6.13 5.05
N HIS A 118 12.07 -6.39 4.88
CA HIS A 118 11.03 -5.66 5.60
C HIS A 118 10.34 -6.49 6.69
N ARG A 119 10.10 -5.85 7.84
CA ARG A 119 9.22 -6.32 8.90
C ARG A 119 7.87 -5.61 8.77
N PHE A 120 6.78 -6.36 8.87
CA PHE A 120 5.41 -5.90 8.66
C PHE A 120 4.63 -5.94 9.97
N TYR A 121 3.73 -4.97 10.14
CA TYR A 121 2.97 -4.76 11.37
C TYR A 121 1.55 -4.29 11.09
N ARG A 122 0.67 -4.50 12.07
CA ARG A 122 -0.69 -3.99 12.14
C ARG A 122 -0.99 -3.42 13.52
N ASP A 123 -2.10 -2.71 13.65
CA ASP A 123 -2.62 -2.31 14.96
C ASP A 123 -3.10 -3.52 15.78
N GLY A 124 -2.79 -3.52 17.09
CA GLY A 124 -3.11 -4.63 17.99
C GLY A 124 -4.61 -4.82 18.30
N ARG A 125 -5.48 -3.95 17.79
CA ARG A 125 -6.94 -4.03 17.95
C ARG A 125 -7.66 -3.83 16.63
N LYS A 126 -7.75 -4.90 15.83
CA LYS A 126 -8.87 -5.12 14.87
C LYS A 126 -9.17 -6.61 14.80
N THR A 127 -9.99 -7.10 15.71
CA THR A 127 -10.72 -8.38 15.56
C THR A 127 -11.93 -8.15 14.66
N THR A 128 -11.69 -7.93 13.38
CA THR A 128 -12.70 -8.24 12.37
C THR A 128 -11.98 -8.51 11.07
N PRO A 129 -12.00 -9.75 10.55
CA PRO A 129 -11.55 -9.95 9.19
C PRO A 129 -12.44 -9.09 8.28
N ILE A 130 -11.84 -8.17 7.53
CA ILE A 130 -12.52 -7.43 6.47
C ILE A 130 -12.70 -8.39 5.27
N TYR A 131 -13.39 -9.51 5.47
CA TYR A 131 -13.78 -10.42 4.39
C TYR A 131 -15.14 -10.06 3.78
N ALA A 132 -15.69 -8.88 4.07
CA ALA A 132 -17.01 -8.45 3.60
C ALA A 132 -16.98 -7.27 2.62
N PHE A 133 -15.84 -6.94 2.02
CA PHE A 133 -15.79 -5.98 0.93
C PHE A 133 -15.30 -6.68 -0.35
N ASN A 134 -16.26 -6.95 -1.24
CA ASN A 134 -15.97 -7.45 -2.58
C ASN A 134 -15.02 -6.46 -3.26
N GLN A 135 -13.91 -6.94 -3.85
CA GLN A 135 -12.84 -6.10 -4.43
C GLN A 135 -13.35 -5.04 -5.43
N THR A 136 -14.57 -5.22 -5.94
CA THR A 136 -15.32 -4.24 -6.74
C THR A 136 -15.49 -2.87 -6.05
N SER A 137 -15.55 -2.79 -4.72
CA SER A 137 -15.82 -1.51 -4.05
C SER A 137 -14.63 -0.56 -3.97
N LEU A 138 -13.38 -1.05 -4.10
CA LEU A 138 -12.21 -0.16 -4.15
C LEU A 138 -12.19 0.68 -5.44
N PHE A 139 -12.93 0.25 -6.46
CA PHE A 139 -12.97 0.89 -7.78
C PHE A 139 -14.29 1.60 -8.10
N LEU A 140 -15.27 1.52 -7.18
CA LEU A 140 -16.64 2.01 -7.40
C LEU A 140 -17.10 3.11 -6.42
N GLN A 141 -16.26 3.67 -5.56
CA GLN A 141 -16.70 4.80 -4.74
C GLN A 141 -16.78 6.08 -5.59
N PRO A 142 -17.98 6.67 -5.81
CA PRO A 142 -18.08 8.01 -6.34
C PRO A 142 -17.57 9.03 -5.30
N LEU A 143 -16.99 10.13 -5.76
CA LEU A 143 -16.47 11.27 -4.97
C LEU A 143 -17.52 11.98 -4.07
N SER A 144 -18.76 11.51 -4.02
CA SER A 144 -19.90 12.26 -3.45
C SER A 144 -20.41 11.78 -2.09
N VAL A 145 -19.71 10.89 -1.38
CA VAL A 145 -20.05 10.55 0.01
C VAL A 145 -18.97 11.06 0.98
N ILE A 146 -18.68 12.36 0.88
CA ILE A 146 -18.15 13.12 2.01
C ILE A 146 -19.37 13.62 2.77
N SER A 147 -19.91 12.81 3.68
CA SER A 147 -20.85 13.31 4.66
C SER A 147 -20.16 14.39 5.48
N THR A 148 -20.73 15.58 5.47
CA THR A 148 -20.33 16.71 6.31
C THR A 148 -20.22 16.28 7.78
N PRO A 149 -19.28 16.85 8.55
CA PRO A 149 -19.27 16.65 9.99
C PRO A 149 -20.55 17.23 10.58
N LYS A 150 -21.31 16.40 11.31
CA LYS A 150 -22.40 16.88 12.17
C LYS A 150 -21.78 17.75 13.27
N SER A 151 -22.18 19.02 13.30
CA SER A 151 -22.23 19.86 14.50
C SER A 151 -23.32 19.39 15.44
#